data_AF-A0A1I3PT73-F1
#
_entry.id   AF-A0A1I3PT73-F1
#
_cell.length_a   1.000
_cell.length_b   1.000
_cell.length_c   1.000
_cell.angle_alpha   90.00
_cell.angle_beta   90.00
_cell.angle_gamma   90.00
#
_symmetry.space_group_name_H-M   'P 1'
#
loop_
_entity.id
_entity.type
_entity.pdbx_description
1 polymer ?
#
loop_
_entity_poly.entity_id
_entity_poly.type
_entity_poly.pdbx_seq_one_letter_code
_entity_poly.pdbx_strand_id
1 'polypeptide(L)' 'MGNAVSFTYDDDRRTGSYEVRSGMVHVTTEFGTRATQVGGSPPLVIARLIAGELMREAKIK' A
#
# COMPACT_ATOMS: atom_id res chain seq x y z
N MET A 1 15.36 -4.54 0.21
CA MET A 1 14.49 -5.41 -0.61
C MET A 1 13.05 -5.15 -0.16
N GLY A 2 12.23 -4.53 -1.00
CA GLY A 2 10.81 -4.33 -0.71
C GLY A 2 10.01 -5.62 -0.93
N ASN A 3 8.94 -5.83 -0.18
CA ASN A 3 8.04 -6.96 -0.34
C ASN A 3 6.94 -6.58 -1.36
N ALA A 4 6.72 -7.43 -2.35
CA ALA A 4 5.62 -7.26 -3.30
C ALA A 4 4.29 -7.56 -2.60
N VAL A 5 3.29 -6.71 -2.82
CA VAL A 5 1.91 -6.93 -2.35
C VAL A 5 0.96 -6.81 -3.53
N SER A 6 0.22 -7.89 -3.79
CA SER A 6 -0.94 -7.84 -4.68
C SER A 6 -2.17 -7.46 -3.87
N PHE A 7 -2.99 -6.57 -4.42
CA PHE A 7 -4.28 -6.20 -3.87
C PHE A 7 -5.27 -6.09 -5.02
N THR A 8 -6.48 -6.57 -4.78
CA THR A 8 -7.57 -6.55 -5.75
C THR A 8 -8.60 -5.55 -5.27
N TYR A 9 -8.98 -4.62 -6.13
CA TYR A 9 -10.03 -3.66 -5.84
C TYR A 9 -10.92 -3.52 -7.06
N ASP A 10 -12.23 -3.76 -6.89
CA ASP A 10 -13.23 -3.55 -7.95
C ASP A 10 -12.92 -4.36 -9.23
N ASP A 11 -12.56 -5.63 -9.05
CA ASP A 11 -12.13 -6.59 -10.09
C ASP A 11 -10.82 -6.26 -10.84
N ASP A 12 -10.24 -5.08 -10.61
CA ASP A 12 -8.93 -4.71 -11.16
C ASP A 12 -7.82 -5.17 -10.20
N ARG A 13 -7.17 -6.29 -10.54
CA ARG A 13 -6.04 -6.80 -9.76
C ARG A 13 -4.79 -6.01 -10.11
N ARG A 14 -4.25 -5.33 -9.11
CA ARG A 14 -3.07 -4.49 -9.28
C ARG A 14 -1.98 -4.83 -8.26
N THR A 15 -0.76 -4.54 -8.65
CA THR A 15 0.45 -4.85 -7.88
C THR A 15 1.12 -3.58 -7.40
N GLY A 16 1.51 -3.59 -6.14
CA GLY A 16 2.36 -2.58 -5.54
C GLY A 16 3.46 -3.24 -4.74
N SER A 17 4.33 -2.42 -4.18
CA SER A 17 5.39 -2.87 -3.28
C SER A 17 5.30 -2.11 -1.98
N TYR A 18 5.62 -2.78 -0.88
CA TYR A 18 5.82 -2.09 0.38
C TYR A 18 7.17 -2.43 0.98
N GLU A 19 7.71 -1.50 1.75
CA GLU A 19 8.89 -1.72 2.56
C GLU A 19 8.66 -1.17 3.96
N VAL A 20 9.27 -1.84 4.93
CA VAL A 20 9.26 -1.38 6.32
C VAL A 20 10.62 -0.82 6.64
N ARG A 21 10.70 0.47 6.95
CA ARG A 21 11.94 1.15 7.34
C ARG A 21 11.67 2.08 8.51
N SER A 22 12.54 2.03 9.53
CA SER A 22 12.43 2.89 10.72
C SER A 22 11.05 2.86 11.40
N GLY A 23 10.40 1.68 11.42
CA GLY A 23 9.05 1.53 11.98
C GLY A 23 7.93 2.12 11.11
N MET A 24 8.20 2.49 9.86
CA MET A 24 7.20 2.97 8.91
C MET A 24 7.00 1.99 7.75
N VAL A 25 5.74 1.76 7.37
CA VAL A 25 5.36 1.07 6.13
C VAL A 25 5.31 2.11 5.02
N HIS A 26 6.23 2.01 4.07
CA HIS A 26 6.19 2.74 2.82
C HIS A 26 5.52 1.86 1.78
N VAL A 27 4.51 2.38 1.11
CA VAL A 27 3.74 1.67 0.08
C VAL A 27 3.84 2.47 -1.21
N THR A 28 4.31 1.81 -2.25
CA THR A 28 4.46 2.37 -3.60
C THR A 28 3.57 1.60 -4.55
N THR A 29 2.77 2.35 -5.31
CA THR A 29 1.85 1.85 -6.33
C THR A 29 2.01 2.70 -7.61
N GLU A 30 1.41 2.29 -8.72
CA GLU A 30 1.37 3.11 -9.94
C GLU A 30 0.64 4.46 -9.75
N PHE A 31 -0.21 4.57 -8.72
CA PHE A 31 -0.99 5.77 -8.41
C PHE A 31 -0.27 6.73 -7.46
N GLY A 32 0.87 6.31 -6.90
CA GLY A 32 1.65 7.12 -5.97
C GLY A 32 2.27 6.31 -4.83
N THR A 33 2.93 7.03 -3.93
CA THR A 33 3.58 6.48 -2.74
C THR A 33 3.00 7.12 -1.48
N ARG A 34 2.75 6.32 -0.45
CA ARG A 34 2.39 6.78 0.90
C ARG A 34 3.20 6.05 1.95
N ALA A 35 3.38 6.68 3.10
CA ALA A 35 4.03 6.06 4.24
C ALA A 35 3.23 6.29 5.53
N THR A 36 3.20 5.30 6.42
CA THR A 36 2.60 5.43 7.75
C THR A 36 3.35 4.60 8.79
N GLN A 37 3.16 4.89 10.07
CA GLN A 37 3.78 4.11 11.15
C GLN A 37 3.19 2.70 11.26
N VAL A 38 4.08 1.72 11.44
CA VAL A 38 3.75 0.38 11.93
C VAL A 38 3.38 0.55 13.40
N GLY A 39 2.09 0.75 13.68
CA GLY A 39 1.57 0.76 15.06
C GLY A 39 1.63 -0.65 15.67
N GLY A 40 0.47 -1.26 15.89
CA GLY A 40 0.36 -2.65 16.38
C GLY A 40 -0.10 -3.67 15.33
N SER A 41 -0.46 -3.23 14.13
CA SER A 41 -0.96 -4.11 13.07
C SER A 41 0.17 -4.66 12.19
N PRO A 42 0.04 -5.88 11.64
CA PRO A 42 1.03 -6.42 10.73
C PRO A 42 1.28 -5.47 9.54
N PRO A 43 2.54 -5.21 9.16
CA PRO A 43 2.87 -4.29 8.06
C PRO A 43 2.15 -4.57 6.74
N LEU A 44 1.91 -5.85 6.44
CA LEU A 44 1.16 -6.27 5.24
C LEU A 44 -0.29 -5.76 5.25
N VAL A 45 -0.94 -5.76 6.40
CA VAL A 45 -2.33 -5.27 6.54
C VAL A 45 -2.38 -3.78 6.30
N ILE A 46 -1.47 -3.04 6.93
CA ILE A 46 -1.30 -1.59 6.72
C ILE A 46 -1.01 -1.31 5.24
N ALA A 47 -0.12 -2.09 4.62
CA ALA A 47 0.24 -1.91 3.22
C ALA A 47 -0.98 -2.05 2.29
N ARG A 48 -1.83 -3.05 2.52
CA ARG A 48 -3.07 -3.25 1.74
C ARG A 48 -4.07 -2.10 1.93
N LEU A 49 -4.21 -1.58 3.15
CA LEU A 49 -5.09 -0.46 3.44
C LEU A 49 -4.66 0.80 2.69
N ILE A 50 -3.39 1.19 2.81
CA ILE A 50 -2.84 2.36 2.12
C ILE A 50 -2.95 2.21 0.60
N ALA A 51 -2.66 1.02 0.09
CA ALA A 51 -2.69 0.79 -1.34
C ALA A 51 -4.12 0.91 -1.91
N GLY A 52 -5.13 0.44 -1.16
CA GLY A 52 -6.55 0.66 -1.49
C GLY A 52 -6.97 2.14 -1.42
N GLU A 53 -6.42 2.89 -0.48
CA GLU A 53 -6.63 4.34 -0.37
C GLU A 53 -6.08 5.10 -1.59
N LEU A 54 -4.83 4.82 -1.97
CA LEU A 54 -4.17 5.42 -3.14
C LEU A 54 -4.97 5.17 -4.43
N MET A 55 -5.51 3.97 -4.60
CA MET A 55 -6.37 3.66 -5.74
C MET A 55 -7.70 4.39 -5.71
N ARG A 56 -8.34 4.49 -4.54
CA ARG A 56 -9.61 5.21 -4.39
C ARG A 56 -9.42 6.69 -4.70
N GLU A 57 -8.34 7.29 -4.24
CA GLU A 57 -7.97 8.66 -4.55
C GLU A 57 -7.70 8.87 -6.05
N ALA A 58 -7.07 7.90 -6.70
CA ALA A 58 -6.83 7.95 -8.15
C ALA A 58 -8.11 7.86 -8.99
N LYS A 59 -9.14 7.12 -8.54
CA LYS A 59 -10.42 7.01 -9.26
C LYS A 59 -11.33 8.24 -9.11
N ILE A 60 -11.13 9.05 -8.06
CA ILE A 60 -11.97 10.25 -7.79
C ILE A 60 -11.44 11.49 -8.55
N LYS A 61 -10.24 11.41 -9.13
CA LYS A 61 -9.61 12.47 -9.93
C LYS A 61 -9.88 12.31 -11.43
#